data_AF-A0A381UVU4-F1
#
_entry.id   AF-A0A381UVU4-F1
#
_cell.length_a   1.000
_cell.length_b   1.000
_cell.length_c   1.000
_cell.angle_alpha   90.00
_cell.angle_beta   90.00
_cell.angle_gamma   90.00
#
_symmetry.space_group_name_H-M   'P 1'
#
loop_
_entity.id
_entity.type
_entity.pdbx_description
1 polymer ?
#
loop_
_entity_poly.entity_id
_entity_poly.type
_entity_poly.pdbx_seq_one_letter_code
_entity_poly.pdbx_strand_id
1 'polypeptide(L)'
;MKSVFAILLFTLLGLPFSALADSEYEYQLYKNYENYGIVVFPKKNIFKDLESYLFSISFESAESGKAVMRRGTKNENATYMMPLEAQKRHSIEKFIVIQVIDSMSMLVGIYDTEWGLSLEGAIVEMETIKQNIPKTLNVFRGKNRQRQTHSKPQKMTSNANFSSRLEYNIISIRQN
;
A
#
# COMPACT_ATOMS: atom_id res chain seq x y z
N MET A 1 -55.33 -18.51 -42.45
CA MET A 1 -54.05 -18.05 -43.02
C MET A 1 -53.36 -17.18 -41.95
N LYS A 2 -52.13 -17.58 -41.55
CA LYS A 2 -51.01 -16.77 -40.98
C LYS A 2 -51.42 -15.65 -39.98
N SER A 3 -51.50 -15.91 -38.67
CA SER A 3 -50.38 -15.85 -37.71
C SER A 3 -49.27 -14.87 -38.07
N VAL A 4 -49.19 -13.75 -37.34
CA VAL A 4 -47.93 -13.09 -36.96
C VAL A 4 -48.10 -12.51 -35.55
N PHE A 5 -47.77 -13.32 -34.54
CA PHE A 5 -47.46 -12.83 -33.20
C PHE A 5 -46.08 -12.16 -33.28
N ALA A 6 -46.03 -10.83 -33.12
CA ALA A 6 -44.76 -10.12 -32.96
C ALA A 6 -44.25 -10.35 -31.53
N ILE A 7 -43.35 -11.32 -31.36
CA ILE A 7 -42.63 -11.53 -30.12
C ILE A 7 -41.56 -10.44 -30.02
N LEU A 8 -41.82 -9.42 -29.20
CA LEU A 8 -40.83 -8.41 -28.85
C LEU A 8 -39.90 -9.01 -27.79
N LEU A 9 -38.79 -9.59 -28.24
CA LEU A 9 -37.75 -10.17 -27.42
C LEU A 9 -36.99 -9.03 -26.71
N PHE A 10 -37.46 -8.61 -25.53
CA PHE A 10 -36.66 -7.80 -24.61
C PHE A 10 -35.59 -8.71 -23.98
N THR A 11 -34.53 -8.99 -24.72
CA THR A 11 -33.23 -9.34 -24.13
C THR A 11 -32.71 -8.06 -23.48
N LEU A 12 -33.15 -7.78 -22.25
CA LEU A 12 -32.37 -6.92 -21.37
C LEU A 12 -31.05 -7.65 -21.17
N LEU A 13 -30.05 -7.21 -21.95
CA LEU A 13 -28.67 -7.58 -21.78
C LEU A 13 -28.34 -7.47 -20.29
N GLY A 14 -28.10 -8.62 -19.68
CA GLY A 14 -27.27 -8.72 -18.51
C GLY A 14 -25.89 -8.23 -18.89
N LEU A 15 -25.71 -6.91 -18.90
CA LEU A 15 -24.41 -6.33 -18.66
C LEU A 15 -24.18 -6.56 -17.16
N PRO A 16 -23.19 -7.36 -16.74
CA PRO A 16 -22.64 -7.13 -15.42
C PRO A 16 -22.09 -5.70 -15.51
N PHE A 17 -22.85 -4.75 -14.97
CA PHE A 17 -22.23 -3.56 -14.44
C PHE A 17 -21.29 -4.10 -13.37
N SER A 18 -20.06 -4.46 -13.78
CA SER A 18 -18.91 -4.36 -12.92
C SER A 18 -19.01 -2.93 -12.42
N ALA A 19 -19.52 -2.77 -11.21
CA ALA A 19 -19.39 -1.55 -10.46
C ALA A 19 -17.88 -1.36 -10.35
N LEU A 20 -17.28 -0.72 -11.37
CA LEU A 20 -16.01 -0.05 -11.21
C LEU A 20 -16.32 0.93 -10.09
N ALA A 21 -15.89 0.58 -8.88
CA ALA A 21 -15.71 1.53 -7.82
C ALA A 21 -14.65 2.51 -8.35
N ASP A 22 -15.11 3.46 -9.17
CA ASP A 22 -14.30 4.54 -9.70
C ASP A 22 -13.99 5.41 -8.50
N SER A 23 -12.87 5.11 -7.84
CA SER A 23 -12.47 5.97 -6.73
C SER A 23 -12.08 7.31 -7.32
N GLU A 24 -12.57 8.40 -6.74
CA GLU A 24 -12.12 9.75 -7.12
C GLU A 24 -10.60 9.92 -6.90
N TYR A 25 -9.99 9.04 -6.10
CA TYR A 25 -8.61 9.13 -5.71
C TYR A 25 -7.67 8.51 -6.73
N GLU A 26 -6.70 9.29 -7.16
CA GLU A 26 -5.56 8.78 -7.91
C GLU A 26 -4.44 8.35 -6.97
N TYR A 27 -3.72 7.30 -7.34
CA TYR A 27 -2.50 6.88 -6.66
C TYR A 27 -1.27 7.24 -7.48
N GLN A 28 -0.14 7.36 -6.80
CA GLN A 28 1.19 7.30 -7.39
C GLN A 28 1.94 6.11 -6.79
N LEU A 29 2.41 5.19 -7.64
CA LEU A 29 3.34 4.14 -7.26
C LEU A 29 4.76 4.65 -7.47
N TYR A 30 5.56 4.48 -6.43
CA TYR A 30 7.00 4.58 -6.46
C TYR A 30 7.60 3.19 -6.25
N LYS A 31 8.71 2.90 -6.93
CA LYS A 31 9.39 1.60 -6.89
C LYS A 31 10.88 1.77 -6.72
N ASN A 32 11.53 0.85 -6.01
CA ASN A 32 12.99 0.78 -5.94
C ASN A 32 13.57 -0.43 -6.72
N TYR A 33 14.90 -0.52 -6.78
CA TYR A 33 15.63 -1.59 -7.47
C TYR A 33 15.40 -3.00 -6.89
N GLU A 34 14.87 -3.10 -5.66
CA GLU A 34 14.55 -4.37 -5.00
C GLU A 34 13.13 -4.86 -5.32
N ASN A 35 12.37 -4.11 -6.13
CA ASN A 35 10.95 -4.33 -6.41
C ASN A 35 10.04 -4.15 -5.19
N TYR A 36 10.44 -3.32 -4.22
CA TYR A 36 9.53 -2.84 -3.18
C TYR A 36 8.78 -1.60 -3.67
N GLY A 37 7.51 -1.50 -3.28
CA GLY A 37 6.65 -0.38 -3.67
C GLY A 37 6.40 0.60 -2.52
N ILE A 38 6.14 1.85 -2.87
CA ILE A 38 5.46 2.83 -2.02
C ILE A 38 4.30 3.39 -2.82
N VAL A 39 3.08 3.16 -2.35
CA VAL A 39 1.86 3.67 -2.97
C VAL A 39 1.39 4.87 -2.17
N VAL A 40 1.34 6.04 -2.81
CA VAL A 40 0.87 7.27 -2.18
C VAL A 40 -0.47 7.68 -2.77
N PHE A 41 -1.45 8.01 -1.93
CA PHE A 41 -2.74 8.55 -2.35
C PHE A 41 -3.27 9.56 -1.32
N PRO A 42 -4.16 10.48 -1.71
CA PRO A 42 -4.45 10.83 -3.09
C PRO A 42 -3.26 11.55 -3.72
N LYS A 43 -2.96 11.24 -4.99
CA LYS A 43 -1.82 11.77 -5.74
C LYS A 43 -1.73 13.30 -5.71
N LYS A 44 -2.88 13.97 -5.78
CA LYS A 44 -2.98 15.45 -5.72
C LYS A 44 -2.46 16.06 -4.42
N ASN A 45 -2.37 15.28 -3.34
CA ASN A 45 -1.90 15.76 -2.04
C ASN A 45 -0.40 15.47 -1.82
N ILE A 46 0.31 14.85 -2.77
CA ILE A 46 1.74 14.59 -2.64
C ILE A 46 2.48 15.93 -2.60
N PHE A 47 3.08 16.22 -1.45
CA PHE A 47 3.84 17.45 -1.23
C PHE A 47 5.33 17.21 -1.46
N LYS A 48 6.04 18.30 -1.75
CA LYS A 48 7.44 18.27 -2.21
C LYS A 48 8.40 17.56 -1.26
N ASP A 49 8.24 17.72 0.06
CA ASP A 49 9.15 17.08 1.03
C ASP A 49 8.98 15.55 1.03
N LEU A 50 7.74 15.05 0.95
CA LEU A 50 7.49 13.62 0.80
C LEU A 50 8.12 13.07 -0.48
N GLU A 51 7.83 13.69 -1.63
CA GLU A 51 8.37 13.24 -2.91
C GLU A 51 9.91 13.28 -2.97
N SER A 52 10.50 14.39 -2.49
CA SER A 52 11.95 14.56 -2.45
C SER A 52 12.60 13.51 -1.56
N TYR A 53 11.97 13.18 -0.42
CA TYR A 53 12.44 12.11 0.44
C TYR A 53 12.41 10.75 -0.27
N LEU A 54 11.31 10.39 -0.93
CA LEU A 54 11.20 9.11 -1.65
C LEU A 54 12.31 8.97 -2.71
N PHE A 55 12.56 10.03 -3.49
CA PHE A 55 13.66 10.05 -4.45
C PHE A 55 15.03 9.91 -3.78
N SER A 56 15.23 10.55 -2.61
CA SER A 56 16.50 10.46 -1.86
C SER A 56 16.83 9.05 -1.37
N ILE A 57 15.84 8.18 -1.19
CA ILE A 57 16.00 6.77 -0.80
C ILE A 57 15.89 5.80 -1.99
N SER A 58 16.18 6.30 -3.20
CA SER A 58 16.26 5.49 -4.44
C SER A 58 14.95 4.84 -4.86
N PHE A 59 13.83 5.48 -4.56
CA PHE A 59 12.55 5.18 -5.20
C PHE A 59 12.37 6.07 -6.41
N GLU A 60 11.70 5.56 -7.43
CA GLU A 60 11.37 6.27 -8.67
C GLU A 60 9.88 6.13 -8.98
N SER A 61 9.30 7.14 -9.61
CA SER A 61 7.90 7.09 -10.05
C SER A 61 7.71 5.99 -11.11
N ALA A 62 6.85 5.01 -10.83
CA ALA A 62 6.65 3.86 -11.70
C ALA A 62 5.34 3.90 -12.48
N GLU A 63 4.23 4.23 -11.82
CA GLU A 63 2.90 4.29 -12.45
C GLU A 63 1.95 5.15 -11.62
N SER A 64 0.96 5.76 -12.27
CA SER A 64 -0.18 6.37 -11.58
C SER A 64 -1.48 5.99 -12.26
N GLY A 65 -2.56 5.99 -11.51
CA GLY A 65 -3.90 5.72 -12.03
C GLY A 65 -4.95 5.87 -10.96
N LYS A 66 -6.17 5.39 -11.23
CA LYS A 66 -7.24 5.36 -10.24
C LYS A 66 -6.94 4.32 -9.18
N ALA A 67 -7.04 4.73 -7.91
CA ALA A 67 -6.90 3.81 -6.80
C ALA A 67 -8.13 2.91 -6.71
N VAL A 68 -7.99 1.76 -6.09
CA VAL A 68 -9.09 0.85 -5.81
C VAL A 68 -9.07 0.50 -4.33
N MET A 69 -10.26 0.41 -3.73
CA MET A 69 -10.37 -0.07 -2.36
C MET A 69 -10.03 -1.55 -2.31
N ARG A 70 -9.03 -1.91 -1.51
CA ARG A 70 -8.59 -3.29 -1.32
C ARG A 70 -8.57 -3.63 0.16
N ARG A 71 -8.91 -4.88 0.47
CA ARG A 71 -8.99 -5.41 1.83
C ARG A 71 -7.80 -6.31 2.12
N GLY A 72 -7.38 -6.33 3.38
CA GLY A 72 -6.43 -7.33 3.88
C GLY A 72 -7.04 -8.73 3.90
N THR A 73 -6.19 -9.75 4.02
CA THR A 73 -6.58 -11.18 4.01
C THR A 73 -7.59 -11.55 5.10
N LYS A 74 -7.58 -10.84 6.24
CA LYS A 74 -8.55 -11.01 7.33
C LYS A 74 -9.81 -10.13 7.22
N ASN A 75 -9.95 -9.34 6.16
CA ASN A 75 -11.00 -8.33 5.98
C ASN A 75 -11.11 -7.26 7.09
N GLU A 76 -10.19 -7.25 8.06
CA GLU A 76 -10.17 -6.28 9.18
C GLU A 76 -9.75 -4.88 8.70
N ASN A 77 -8.90 -4.80 7.68
CA ASN A 77 -8.35 -3.55 7.16
C ASN A 77 -8.76 -3.35 5.70
N ALA A 78 -9.13 -2.12 5.34
CA ALA A 78 -9.40 -1.71 3.97
C ALA A 78 -8.84 -0.31 3.71
N THR A 79 -8.17 -0.13 2.58
CA THR A 79 -7.68 1.19 2.14
C THR A 79 -7.64 1.29 0.62
N TYR A 80 -7.46 2.49 0.10
CA TYR A 80 -7.22 2.70 -1.31
C TYR A 80 -5.75 2.42 -1.65
N MET A 81 -5.52 1.73 -2.76
CA MET A 81 -4.17 1.44 -3.26
C MET A 81 -4.20 1.19 -4.77
N MET A 82 -3.05 0.90 -5.38
CA MET A 82 -2.99 0.54 -6.80
C MET A 82 -3.83 -0.73 -7.11
N PRO A 83 -4.41 -0.83 -8.32
CA PRO A 83 -5.04 -2.06 -8.80
C PRO A 83 -4.09 -3.26 -8.76
N LEU A 84 -4.65 -4.46 -8.62
CA LEU A 84 -3.86 -5.70 -8.58
C LEU A 84 -3.06 -5.91 -9.88
N GLU A 85 -3.59 -5.40 -10.98
CA GLU A 85 -3.04 -5.45 -12.33
C GLU A 85 -1.79 -4.58 -12.43
N ALA A 86 -1.82 -3.37 -11.84
CA ALA A 86 -0.65 -2.50 -11.74
C ALA A 86 0.41 -3.14 -10.84
N GLN A 87 -0.02 -3.71 -9.70
CA GLN A 87 0.87 -4.45 -8.80
C GLN A 87 1.62 -5.58 -9.52
N LYS A 88 0.90 -6.42 -10.28
CA LYS A 88 1.47 -7.53 -11.05
C LYS A 88 2.40 -7.05 -12.15
N ARG A 89 2.03 -5.99 -12.87
CA ARG A 89 2.84 -5.40 -13.95
C ARG A 89 4.22 -4.95 -13.48
N HIS A 90 4.30 -4.43 -12.25
CA HIS A 90 5.54 -3.96 -11.65
C HIS A 90 6.23 -5.01 -10.76
N SER A 91 5.70 -6.23 -10.68
CA SER A 91 6.20 -7.31 -9.82
C SER A 91 6.39 -6.88 -8.35
N ILE A 92 5.44 -6.13 -7.82
CA ILE A 92 5.49 -5.61 -6.45
C ILE A 92 4.76 -6.59 -5.51
N GLU A 93 5.52 -7.29 -4.67
CA GLU A 93 4.94 -8.22 -3.68
C GLU A 93 4.76 -7.58 -2.31
N LYS A 94 5.63 -6.63 -1.96
CA LYS A 94 5.63 -5.92 -0.68
C LYS A 94 5.67 -4.42 -0.92
N PHE A 95 4.78 -3.70 -0.28
CA PHE A 95 4.71 -2.24 -0.43
C PHE A 95 4.16 -1.54 0.80
N ILE A 96 4.58 -0.29 0.95
CA ILE A 96 4.05 0.64 1.94
C ILE A 96 2.94 1.43 1.27
N VAL A 97 1.84 1.67 1.99
CA VAL A 97 0.75 2.55 1.58
C VAL A 97 0.85 3.81 2.41
N ILE A 98 0.85 4.98 1.78
CA ILE A 98 0.83 6.28 2.45
C ILE A 98 -0.43 7.01 2.00
N GLN A 99 -1.34 7.23 2.94
CA GLN A 99 -2.46 8.12 2.74
C GLN A 99 -2.09 9.51 3.22
N VAL A 100 -2.06 10.48 2.32
CA VAL A 100 -1.79 11.88 2.65
C VAL A 100 -3.10 12.59 2.97
N ILE A 101 -3.29 12.94 4.24
CA ILE A 101 -4.43 13.77 4.67
C ILE A 101 -4.11 15.22 4.32
N ASP A 102 -2.95 15.70 4.80
CA ASP A 102 -2.35 16.99 4.50
C ASP A 102 -0.81 16.90 4.60
N SER A 103 -0.10 18.03 4.52
CA SER A 103 1.37 18.05 4.56
C SER A 103 1.98 17.66 5.91
N MET A 104 1.19 17.66 6.98
CA MET A 104 1.62 17.31 8.34
C MET A 104 1.12 15.93 8.76
N SER A 105 0.03 15.46 8.17
CA SER A 105 -0.72 14.29 8.64
C SER A 105 -0.83 13.22 7.58
N MET A 106 -0.29 12.04 7.88
CA MET A 106 -0.34 10.87 7.00
C MET A 106 -0.80 9.62 7.77
N LEU A 107 -1.45 8.69 7.08
CA LEU A 107 -1.66 7.32 7.59
C LEU A 107 -0.78 6.36 6.81
N VAL A 108 -0.29 5.32 7.48
CA VAL A 108 0.60 4.33 6.89
C VAL A 108 0.01 2.94 6.97
N GLY A 109 0.03 2.25 5.84
CA GLY A 109 -0.24 0.83 5.75
C GLY A 109 0.97 0.06 5.26
N ILE A 110 1.03 -1.22 5.59
CA ILE A 110 2.02 -2.14 5.06
C ILE A 110 1.28 -3.31 4.44
N TYR A 111 1.57 -3.56 3.17
CA TYR A 111 1.08 -4.72 2.44
C TYR A 111 2.22 -5.70 2.18
N ASP A 112 1.90 -6.97 2.38
CA ASP A 112 2.73 -8.10 2.02
C ASP A 112 1.83 -9.25 1.58
N THR A 113 2.26 -10.01 0.57
CA THR A 113 1.53 -11.17 0.07
C THR A 113 1.29 -12.25 1.12
N GLU A 114 2.16 -12.39 2.13
CA GLU A 114 2.05 -13.46 3.13
C GLU A 114 1.05 -13.13 4.25
N TRP A 115 1.02 -11.87 4.71
CA TRP A 115 0.21 -11.45 5.87
C TRP A 115 -0.92 -10.46 5.52
N GLY A 116 -0.97 -9.99 4.28
CA GLY A 116 -2.01 -9.09 3.78
C GLY A 116 -1.76 -7.62 4.15
N LEU A 117 -2.84 -6.83 4.13
CA LEU A 117 -2.81 -5.41 4.48
C LEU A 117 -2.90 -5.23 6.00
N SER A 118 -1.88 -4.60 6.56
CA SER A 118 -1.93 -3.97 7.88
C SER A 118 -2.08 -2.46 7.72
N LEU A 119 -2.96 -1.86 8.50
CA LEU A 119 -3.07 -0.40 8.61
C LEU A 119 -2.69 -0.01 10.02
N GLU A 120 -1.67 0.83 10.14
CA GLU A 120 -1.43 1.53 11.39
C GLU A 120 -2.46 2.66 11.45
N GLY A 121 -3.40 2.58 12.38
CA GLY A 121 -4.44 3.60 12.57
C GLY A 121 -3.91 4.93 13.15
N ALA A 122 -2.60 5.05 13.34
CA ALA A 122 -1.96 6.25 13.86
C ALA A 122 -1.72 7.27 12.75
N ILE A 123 -2.16 8.51 12.97
CA ILE A 123 -1.75 9.65 12.14
C ILE A 123 -0.30 9.98 12.50
N VAL A 124 0.56 10.02 11.49
CA VAL A 124 2.00 10.23 11.62
C VAL A 124 2.46 11.42 10.79
N GLU A 125 3.50 12.09 11.29
CA GLU A 125 4.14 13.21 10.61
C GLU A 125 5.33 12.74 9.75
N MET A 126 5.85 13.65 8.93
CA MET A 126 6.94 13.38 7.99
C MET A 126 8.20 12.81 8.63
N GLU A 127 8.57 13.27 9.83
CA GLU A 127 9.75 12.73 10.53
C GLU A 127 9.57 11.26 10.94
N THR A 128 8.35 10.87 11.34
CA THR A 128 8.00 9.49 11.62
C THR A 128 8.06 8.63 10.36
N ILE A 129 7.61 9.15 9.21
CA ILE A 129 7.75 8.49 7.90
C ILE A 129 9.23 8.22 7.59
N LYS A 130 10.09 9.26 7.71
CA LYS A 130 11.53 9.16 7.45
C LYS A 130 12.21 8.10 8.30
N GLN A 131 11.75 7.93 9.55
CA GLN A 131 12.27 6.93 10.48
C GLN A 131 11.74 5.52 10.21
N ASN A 132 10.48 5.38 9.79
CA ASN A 132 9.82 4.08 9.70
C ASN A 132 9.99 3.40 8.34
N ILE A 133 10.06 4.13 7.22
CA ILE A 133 10.26 3.51 5.90
C ILE A 133 11.52 2.63 5.86
N PRO A 134 12.71 3.08 6.30
CA PRO A 134 13.90 2.22 6.28
C PRO A 134 13.75 0.97 7.16
N LYS A 135 13.05 1.08 8.30
CA LYS A 135 12.78 -0.06 9.19
C LYS A 135 11.86 -1.08 8.50
N THR A 136 10.79 -0.62 7.86
CA THR A 136 9.87 -1.48 7.11
C THR A 136 10.56 -2.16 5.95
N LEU A 137 11.41 -1.46 5.19
CA LEU A 137 12.21 -2.06 4.13
C LEU A 137 13.15 -3.14 4.67
N ASN A 138 13.70 -2.97 5.87
CA ASN A 138 14.53 -4.01 6.51
C ASN A 138 13.71 -5.23 6.93
N VAL A 139 12.44 -5.05 7.30
CA VAL A 139 11.51 -6.16 7.53
C VAL A 139 11.22 -6.89 6.22
N PHE A 140 10.95 -6.17 5.13
CA PHE A 140 10.72 -6.77 3.80
C PHE A 140 11.88 -7.61 3.30
N ARG A 141 13.12 -7.18 3.58
CA ARG A 141 14.35 -7.94 3.24
C ARG A 141 14.52 -9.21 4.10
N GLY A 142 13.88 -9.29 5.27
CA GLY A 142 13.95 -10.42 6.18
C GLY A 142 15.39 -10.74 6.59
N LYS A 143 15.84 -11.98 6.34
CA LYS A 143 17.22 -12.43 6.61
C LYS A 143 18.24 -11.90 5.60
N ASN A 144 17.81 -11.41 4.44
CA ASN A 144 18.67 -10.90 3.36
C ASN A 144 19.00 -9.40 3.53
N ARG A 145 19.34 -8.96 4.75
CA ARG A 145 19.64 -7.54 5.05
C ARG A 145 20.87 -6.99 4.31
N GLN A 146 21.72 -7.86 3.76
CA GLN A 146 23.00 -7.51 3.13
C GLN A 146 22.89 -6.74 1.80
N ARG A 147 21.69 -6.56 1.21
CA ARG A 147 21.53 -5.70 0.01
C ARG A 147 21.69 -4.19 0.29
N GLN A 148 21.94 -3.79 1.54
CA GLN A 148 22.22 -2.40 1.92
C GLN A 148 23.60 -1.87 1.46
N THR A 149 24.53 -2.71 1.00
CA THR A 149 25.88 -2.27 0.63
C THR A 149 25.97 -1.74 -0.80
N HIS A 150 25.43 -0.54 -1.05
CA HIS A 150 26.06 0.38 -2.02
C HIS A 150 25.84 1.89 -1.79
N SER A 151 25.23 2.31 -0.68
CA SER A 151 25.19 3.74 -0.29
C SER A 151 25.64 3.91 1.16
N LYS A 152 26.89 4.38 1.31
CA LYS A 152 27.62 4.92 2.49
C LYS A 152 27.19 4.47 3.91
N PRO A 153 28.12 3.95 4.74
CA PRO A 153 27.82 3.63 6.14
C PRO A 153 27.67 4.90 6.98
N GLN A 154 26.46 5.17 7.46
CA GLN A 154 26.27 6.06 8.60
C GLN A 154 26.50 5.23 9.87
N LYS A 155 27.52 5.62 10.66
CA LYS A 155 27.87 4.99 11.94
C LYS A 155 26.63 4.89 12.84
N MET A 156 26.10 3.69 13.02
CA MET A 156 25.14 3.38 14.07
C MET A 156 25.92 3.25 15.39
N THR A 157 25.63 4.12 16.35
CA THR A 157 26.08 3.93 17.73
C THR A 157 25.39 2.70 18.29
N SER A 158 26.18 1.66 18.56
CA SER A 158 25.74 0.45 19.24
C SER A 158 25.30 0.80 20.67
N ASN A 159 24.01 0.66 20.95
CA ASN A 159 23.47 0.28 22.26
C ASN A 159 21.96 0.10 22.14
N ALA A 160 21.54 -1.14 21.86
CA ALA A 160 20.24 -1.64 22.29
C ALA A 160 20.31 -3.17 22.27
N ASN A 161 20.31 -3.77 23.45
CA ASN A 161 20.11 -5.20 23.64
C ASN A 161 18.79 -5.60 22.99
N PHE A 162 18.86 -6.39 21.91
CA PHE A 162 17.70 -6.96 21.24
C PHE A 162 17.18 -8.15 22.05
N SER A 163 16.04 -7.98 22.73
CA SER A 163 15.19 -9.09 23.16
C SER A 163 14.32 -9.51 21.98
N SER A 164 14.40 -10.77 21.58
CA SER A 164 13.72 -11.37 20.42
C SER A 164 12.25 -11.75 20.68
N ARG A 165 11.52 -10.98 21.49
CA ARG A 165 10.08 -11.19 21.70
C ARG A 165 9.30 -9.91 21.49
N LEU A 166 8.72 -9.75 20.31
CA LEU A 166 7.57 -8.88 20.11
C LEU A 166 6.32 -9.71 20.41
N GLU A 167 5.95 -9.76 21.68
CA GLU A 167 4.61 -10.16 22.12
C GLU A 167 3.67 -8.98 21.86
N TYR A 168 2.82 -9.08 20.84
CA TYR A 168 1.72 -8.14 20.66
C TYR A 168 0.58 -8.54 21.61
N ASN A 169 0.11 -7.60 22.43
CA ASN A 169 -1.00 -7.78 23.35
C ASN A 169 -2.28 -8.17 22.59
N ILE A 170 -2.67 -9.44 22.66
CA ILE A 170 -4.02 -9.88 22.31
C ILE A 170 -4.89 -9.67 23.55
N ILE A 171 -5.78 -8.67 23.49
CA ILE A 171 -6.85 -8.51 24.47
C ILE A 171 -7.78 -9.73 24.34
N SER A 172 -7.68 -10.64 25.32
CA SER A 172 -8.65 -11.71 25.54
C SER A 172 -9.93 -11.09 26.11
N ILE A 173 -11.00 -11.10 25.33
CA ILE A 173 -12.34 -10.83 25.84
C ILE A 173 -12.75 -12.08 26.64
N ARG A 174 -12.84 -11.92 27.96
CA ARG A 174 -13.43 -12.92 28.87
C ARG A 174 -14.95 -12.84 28.70
N GLN A 175 -15.56 -13.92 28.22
CA GLN A 175 -17.00 -14.11 28.30
C GLN A 175 -17.37 -14.32 29.77
N ASN A 176 -18.35 -13.55 30.26
CA ASN A 176 -19.22 -13.90 31.37
C ASN A 176 -20.65 -13.75 30.87
#